data_AF-A0A818CA03-F1
#
_entry.id   AF-A0A818CA03-F1
#
_cell.length_a   1.000
_cell.length_b   1.000
_cell.length_c   1.000
_cell.angle_alpha   90.00
_cell.angle_beta   90.00
_cell.angle_gamma   90.00
#
_symmetry.space_group_name_H-M   'P 1'
#
loop_
_entity.id
_entity.type
_entity.pdbx_description
1 polymer ?
#
loop_
_entity_poly.entity_id
_entity_poly.type
_entity_poly.pdbx_seq_one_letter_code
_entity_poly.pdbx_strand_id
1 'polypeptide(L)'
;MNSNVPSDVMQLKGDTFFDFIKQYSGEKVANLLELQDIINLNCLLACKDPLELLLLDSDDLLDLKKAACLKLNNNSFTVFPGSCFVKK
;
A
#
# COMPACT_ATOMS: atom_id res chain seq x y z
N MET A 1 -18.44 6.54 9.68
CA MET A 1 -18.00 7.72 8.92
C MET A 1 -18.27 7.44 7.45
N ASN A 2 -19.15 8.19 6.80
CA ASN A 2 -19.39 8.05 5.36
C ASN A 2 -18.27 8.77 4.61
N SER A 3 -17.20 8.06 4.30
CA SER A 3 -16.23 8.47 3.30
C SER A 3 -16.82 8.20 1.92
N ASN A 4 -17.51 9.18 1.34
CA ASN A 4 -17.93 9.13 -0.05
C ASN A 4 -16.69 9.23 -0.93
N VAL A 5 -16.10 8.07 -1.24
CA VAL A 5 -15.10 7.95 -2.30
C VAL A 5 -15.78 8.33 -3.62
N PRO A 6 -15.17 9.20 -4.46
CA PRO A 6 -15.72 9.52 -5.77
C PRO A 6 -16.04 8.27 -6.59
N SER A 7 -17.19 8.28 -7.27
CA SER A 7 -17.69 7.16 -8.06
C SER A 7 -16.72 6.71 -9.15
N ASP A 8 -15.94 7.64 -9.70
CA ASP A 8 -14.97 7.38 -10.75
C ASP A 8 -13.80 6.52 -10.25
N VAL A 9 -13.36 6.75 -9.01
CA VAL A 9 -12.27 5.98 -8.38
C VAL A 9 -12.71 4.55 -8.09
N MET A 10 -13.99 4.35 -7.76
CA MET A 10 -14.59 3.03 -7.55
C MET A 10 -14.66 2.18 -8.84
N GLN A 11 -14.54 2.81 -10.01
CA GLN A 11 -14.56 2.13 -11.31
C GLN A 11 -13.17 1.67 -11.78
N LEU A 12 -12.10 2.19 -11.16
CA LEU A 12 -10.72 1.83 -11.53
C LEU A 12 -10.44 0.35 -11.20
N LYS A 13 -9.84 -0.36 -12.15
CA LYS A 13 -9.48 -1.78 -12.02
C LYS A 13 -8.20 -2.11 -12.78
N GLY A 14 -7.47 -3.12 -12.29
CA GLY A 14 -6.24 -3.63 -12.91
C GLY A 14 -5.23 -2.52 -13.16
N ASP A 15 -4.66 -2.48 -14.35
CA ASP A 15 -3.63 -1.52 -14.76
C ASP A 15 -4.03 -0.06 -14.48
N THR A 16 -5.26 0.35 -14.79
CA THR A 16 -5.74 1.72 -14.54
C THR A 16 -5.81 2.07 -13.06
N PHE A 17 -6.07 1.08 -12.20
CA PHE A 17 -6.01 1.26 -10.76
C PHE A 17 -4.56 1.40 -10.29
N PHE A 18 -3.65 0.55 -10.78
CA PHE A 18 -2.23 0.64 -10.42
C PHE A 18 -1.58 1.93 -10.91
N ASP A 19 -1.92 2.41 -12.11
CA ASP A 19 -1.45 3.71 -12.63
C ASP A 19 -1.93 4.86 -11.75
N PHE A 20 -3.19 4.84 -11.30
CA PHE A 20 -3.72 5.81 -10.36
C PHE A 20 -2.94 5.77 -9.03
N ILE A 21 -2.76 4.59 -8.43
CA ILE A 21 -1.98 4.45 -7.19
C ILE A 21 -0.53 4.91 -7.40
N LYS A 22 0.09 4.58 -8.54
CA LYS A 22 1.46 5.00 -8.88
C LYS A 22 1.58 6.51 -8.97
N GLN A 23 0.60 7.18 -9.56
CA GLN A 23 0.58 8.64 -9.69
C GLN A 23 0.46 9.35 -8.34
N TYR A 24 -0.39 8.85 -7.43
CA TYR A 24 -0.73 9.54 -6.19
C TYR A 24 0.03 9.05 -4.95
N SER A 25 0.44 7.78 -4.93
CA SER A 25 1.09 7.12 -3.79
C SER A 25 2.48 6.57 -4.14
N GLY A 26 2.87 6.63 -5.42
CA GLY A 26 4.18 6.21 -5.89
C GLY A 26 4.25 4.74 -6.30
N GLU A 27 5.27 4.43 -7.10
CA GLU A 27 5.49 3.10 -7.70
C GLU A 27 5.58 1.97 -6.67
N LYS A 28 6.20 2.23 -5.52
CA LYS A 28 6.36 1.22 -4.46
C LYS A 28 5.01 0.73 -3.90
N VAL A 29 4.06 1.65 -3.72
CA VAL A 29 2.73 1.31 -3.18
C VAL A 29 1.93 0.55 -4.24
N ALA A 30 2.00 0.97 -5.51
CA ALA A 30 1.33 0.27 -6.60
C ALA A 30 1.80 -1.19 -6.70
N ASN A 31 3.11 -1.43 -6.72
CA ASN A 31 3.68 -2.78 -6.80
C ASN A 31 3.30 -3.65 -5.59
N LEU A 32 3.21 -3.06 -4.39
CA LEU A 32 2.79 -3.77 -3.19
C LEU A 32 1.33 -4.23 -3.27
N LEU A 33 0.44 -3.40 -3.82
CA LEU A 33 -0.96 -3.75 -4.03
C LEU A 33 -1.11 -4.81 -5.14
N GLU A 34 -0.32 -4.69 -6.20
CA GLU A 34 -0.28 -5.68 -7.29
C GLU A 34 0.15 -7.06 -6.80
N LEU A 35 1.21 -7.15 -5.99
CA LEU A 35 1.68 -8.39 -5.35
C LEU A 35 0.61 -9.09 -4.49
N GLN A 36 -0.37 -8.34 -4.00
CA GLN A 36 -1.45 -8.86 -3.14
C GLN A 36 -2.75 -9.12 -3.91
N ASP A 37 -2.73 -9.03 -5.25
CA ASP A 37 -3.91 -9.09 -6.10
C ASP A 37 -5.00 -8.08 -5.69
N ILE A 38 -4.59 -6.94 -5.11
CA ILE A 38 -5.49 -5.82 -4.79
C ILE A 38 -5.67 -5.00 -6.05
N ILE A 39 -6.53 -5.50 -6.94
CA ILE A 39 -6.70 -4.98 -8.31
C ILE A 39 -7.71 -3.82 -8.42
N ASN A 40 -8.35 -3.42 -7.33
CA ASN A 40 -9.30 -2.31 -7.31
C ASN A 40 -9.55 -1.80 -5.89
N LEU A 41 -10.28 -0.69 -5.79
CA LEU A 41 -10.59 -0.06 -4.51
C LEU A 41 -11.47 -0.94 -3.61
N ASN A 42 -12.38 -1.76 -4.14
CA ASN A 42 -13.18 -2.67 -3.30
C ASN A 42 -12.31 -3.74 -2.63
N CYS A 43 -11.33 -4.30 -3.35
CA CYS A 43 -10.34 -5.22 -2.79
C CYS A 43 -9.53 -4.52 -1.68
N LEU A 44 -9.11 -3.27 -1.91
CA LEU A 44 -8.33 -2.51 -0.94
C LEU A 44 -9.14 -2.21 0.33
N LEU A 45 -10.40 -1.81 0.18
CA LEU A 45 -11.30 -1.52 1.31
C LEU A 45 -11.72 -2.77 2.07
N ALA A 46 -11.78 -3.93 1.40
CA ALA A 46 -12.03 -5.22 2.03
C ALA A 46 -10.78 -5.79 2.72
N CYS A 47 -9.60 -5.34 2.32
CA CYS A 47 -8.34 -5.70 2.98
C CYS A 47 -8.25 -5.03 4.34
N LYS A 48 -8.08 -5.83 5.39
CA LYS A 48 -8.02 -5.34 6.78
C LYS A 48 -6.79 -4.46 7.01
N ASP A 49 -5.65 -4.89 6.49
CA ASP A 49 -4.41 -4.12 6.44
C ASP A 49 -3.55 -4.60 5.26
N PRO A 50 -3.48 -3.84 4.14
CA PRO A 50 -2.68 -4.21 2.97
C PRO A 50 -1.16 -4.13 3.23
N LEU A 51 -0.74 -3.70 4.42
CA LEU A 51 0.66 -3.67 4.83
C LEU A 51 1.01 -4.87 5.73
N GLU A 52 0.04 -5.67 6.16
CA GLU A 52 0.24 -6.82 7.05
C GLU A 52 1.19 -7.86 6.43
N LEU A 53 1.17 -8.00 5.10
CA LEU A 53 2.14 -8.82 4.36
C LEU A 53 3.59 -8.46 4.74
N LEU A 54 3.92 -7.18 4.90
CA LEU A 54 5.27 -6.71 5.23
C LEU A 54 5.74 -7.13 6.63
N LEU A 55 4.83 -7.62 7.47
CA LEU A 55 5.14 -8.13 8.81
C LEU A 55 5.49 -9.62 8.80
N LEU A 56 5.16 -10.37 7.74
CA LEU A 56 5.45 -11.81 7.65
C LEU A 56 6.96 -12.07 7.58
N ASP A 57 7.45 -13.01 8.39
CA ASP A 57 8.87 -13.42 8.36
C ASP A 57 9.13 -14.33 7.16
N SER A 58 9.42 -13.72 6.00
CA SER A 58 9.70 -14.41 4.75
C SER A 58 10.84 -13.72 3.99
N ASP A 59 11.78 -14.51 3.49
CA ASP A 59 12.88 -14.07 2.65
C ASP A 59 12.37 -13.51 1.30
N ASP A 60 11.25 -14.02 0.79
CA ASP A 60 10.62 -13.55 -0.46
C ASP A 60 10.19 -12.08 -0.35
N LEU A 61 9.95 -11.60 0.87
CA LEU A 61 9.51 -10.25 1.16
C LEU A 61 10.67 -9.32 1.54
N LEU A 62 11.91 -9.83 1.62
CA LEU A 62 13.04 -9.07 2.14
C LEU A 62 13.32 -7.81 1.32
N ASP A 63 13.30 -7.91 -0.01
CA ASP A 63 13.57 -6.77 -0.88
C ASP A 63 12.42 -5.76 -0.86
N LEU A 64 11.19 -6.24 -0.74
CA LEU A 64 10.01 -5.39 -0.57
C LEU A 64 10.06 -4.64 0.78
N LYS A 65 10.44 -5.31 1.86
CA LYS A 65 10.66 -4.68 3.18
C LYS A 65 11.77 -3.65 3.14
N LYS A 66 12.90 -3.91 2.46
CA LYS A 66 13.96 -2.90 2.27
C LYS A 66 13.45 -1.67 1.51
N ALA A 67 12.53 -1.87 0.56
CA ALA A 67 11.99 -0.79 -0.25
C ALA A 67 10.91 0.04 0.47
N ALA A 68 10.05 -0.60 1.26
CA ALA A 68 8.84 0.00 1.85
C ALA A 68 8.94 0.30 3.36
N CYS A 69 9.88 -0.33 4.07
CA CYS A 69 10.00 -0.25 5.53
C CYS A 69 11.30 0.47 5.97
N LEU A 70 11.24 1.05 7.16
CA LEU A 70 12.41 1.50 7.91
C LEU A 70 13.04 0.30 8.62
N LYS A 71 14.34 0.10 8.42
CA LYS A 71 15.12 -0.87 9.20
C LYS A 71 15.47 -0.24 10.56
N LEU A 72 15.08 -0.90 11.64
CA LEU A 72 15.37 -0.52 13.01
C LEU A 72 16.75 -1.07 13.45
N ASN A 73 17.32 -0.49 14.51
CA ASN A 73 18.65 -0.86 15.01
C ASN A 73 18.76 -2.32 15.49
N ASN A 74 17.63 -2.94 15.84
CA ASN A 74 17.54 -4.36 16.20
C ASN A 74 17.41 -5.28 14.97
N ASN A 75 17.68 -4.78 13.76
CA ASN A 75 17.47 -5.45 12.47
C ASN A 75 16.01 -5.79 12.10
N SER A 76 15.02 -5.40 12.90
CA SER A 76 13.61 -5.52 12.50
C SER A 76 13.21 -4.41 11.51
N PHE A 77 12.09 -4.61 10.81
CA PHE A 77 11.54 -3.64 9.86
C PHE A 77 10.22 -3.09 10.39
N THR A 78 9.98 -1.80 10.22
CA THR A 78 8.68 -1.17 10.49
C THR A 78 8.22 -0.37 9.27
N VAL A 79 6.93 -0.40 8.95
CA VAL A 79 6.40 0.41 7.85
C VAL A 79 6.52 1.89 8.21
N PHE A 80 6.82 2.75 7.23
CA PHE A 80 6.82 4.19 7.46
C PHE A 80 5.48 4.62 8.08
N PRO A 81 5.47 5.22 9.29
CA PRO A 81 4.25 5.78 9.82
C PRO A 81 3.83 6.89 8.86
N GLY A 82 2.68 6.72 8.21
CA GLY A 82 2.16 7.70 7.28
C GLY A 82 2.14 9.05 7.97
N SER A 83 3.01 9.97 7.53
CA SER A 83 3.00 11.31 8.06
C SER A 83 1.86 12.05 7.38
N CYS A 84 0.66 11.98 7.97
CA CYS A 84 -0.37 12.98 7.73
C CYS A 84 0.14 14.30 8.31
N PHE A 85 1.14 14.93 7.66
CA PHE A 85 1.44 16.32 7.90
C PHE A 85 0.26 17.13 7.37
N VAL A 86 -0.72 17.37 8.24
CA VAL A 86 -1.59 18.52 8.11
C VAL A 86 -0.65 19.73 8.25
N LYS A 87 -0.26 20.32 7.12
CA LYS A 87 0.31 21.68 7.15
C LYS A 87 -0.70 22.54 7.87
N LYS A 88 -0.36 22.98 9.09
CA LYS A 88 -1.04 24.08 9.76
C LYS A 88 -0.81 25.36 8.97
#